data_AF-A0A8C7XAI7-F1
#
_entry.id   AF-A0A8C7XAI7-F1
#
_cell.length_a   1.000
_cell.length_b   1.000
_cell.length_c   1.000
_cell.angle_alpha   90.00
_cell.angle_beta   90.00
_cell.angle_gamma   90.00
#
_symmetry.space_group_name_H-M   'P 1'
#
loop_
_entity.id
_entity.type
_entity.pdbx_description
1 polymer ?
#
loop_
_entity_poly.entity_id
_entity_poly.type
_entity_poly.pdbx_seq_one_letter_code
_entity_poly.pdbx_strand_id
1 'polypeptide(L)'
;MASHPGGGDQEKSKEQLLDVGTKLLKNFICERVRRNLQDDSEVVRQQLGAEELVDPNHKRLAQCLQQIGDELDGNVELKRLIDESSLSPSKEVFLKVALEIFSDGVYNWGRVVTLFYFACRLVIKALITKVPDIIRTIITWTIDYLRDYVIAWIREQGGWDGIRAYFGTPGWQTLAVFVAGVLTAAVVIRKM
;
A
#
# COMPACT_ATOMS: atom_id res chain seq x y z
N MET A 1 5.86 -41.42 -10.91
CA MET A 1 5.78 -39.94 -10.93
C MET A 1 5.23 -39.50 -9.59
N ALA A 2 5.90 -38.59 -8.89
CA ALA A 2 5.43 -38.08 -7.60
C ALA A 2 4.85 -36.67 -7.78
N SER A 3 3.52 -36.57 -7.77
CA SER A 3 2.81 -35.28 -7.78
C SER A 3 2.89 -34.66 -6.38
N HIS A 4 3.67 -33.59 -6.20
CA HIS A 4 3.76 -32.86 -4.94
C HIS A 4 2.40 -32.25 -4.55
N PRO A 5 1.80 -32.62 -3.38
CA PRO A 5 0.51 -32.07 -2.98
C PRO A 5 0.56 -30.58 -2.62
N GLY A 6 1.68 -30.12 -2.05
CA GLY A 6 1.78 -28.81 -1.41
C GLY A 6 1.71 -27.57 -2.33
N GLY A 7 1.73 -27.73 -3.65
CA GLY A 7 1.68 -26.60 -4.58
C GLY A 7 0.35 -25.84 -4.54
N GLY A 8 -0.76 -26.56 -4.73
CA GLY A 8 -2.09 -25.95 -4.90
C GLY A 8 -2.60 -25.24 -3.66
N ASP A 9 -2.47 -25.84 -2.47
CA ASP A 9 -2.87 -25.20 -1.21
C ASP A 9 -2.01 -23.97 -0.89
N GLN A 10 -0.72 -24.01 -1.24
CA GLN A 10 0.20 -22.89 -1.05
C GLN A 10 -0.13 -21.70 -1.98
N GLU A 11 -0.53 -21.97 -3.22
CA GLU A 11 -0.92 -20.95 -4.19
C GLU A 11 -2.27 -20.32 -3.82
N LYS A 12 -3.29 -21.16 -3.53
CA LYS A 12 -4.60 -20.73 -3.02
C LYS A 12 -4.52 -19.88 -1.75
N SER A 13 -3.59 -20.20 -0.84
CA SER A 13 -3.30 -19.38 0.34
C SER A 13 -2.73 -18.00 -0.01
N LYS A 14 -1.84 -17.90 -1.00
CA LYS A 14 -1.35 -16.60 -1.52
C LYS A 14 -2.47 -15.80 -2.18
N GLU A 15 -3.34 -16.43 -2.97
CA GLU A 15 -4.49 -15.77 -3.61
C GLU A 15 -5.45 -15.16 -2.58
N GLN A 16 -5.78 -15.89 -1.51
CA GLN A 16 -6.59 -15.38 -0.41
C GLN A 16 -5.95 -14.17 0.27
N LEU A 17 -4.63 -14.20 0.51
CA LEU A 17 -3.91 -13.05 1.05
C LEU A 17 -3.86 -11.87 0.09
N LEU A 18 -3.85 -12.09 -1.23
CA LEU A 18 -3.91 -11.03 -2.25
C LEU A 18 -5.30 -10.40 -2.37
N ASP A 19 -6.37 -11.18 -2.23
CA ASP A 19 -7.75 -10.66 -2.14
C ASP A 19 -7.92 -9.72 -0.93
N VAL A 20 -7.47 -10.14 0.25
CA VAL A 20 -7.48 -9.31 1.46
C VAL A 20 -6.63 -8.05 1.25
N GLY A 21 -5.41 -8.18 0.72
CA GLY A 21 -4.54 -7.04 0.40
C GLY A 21 -5.17 -6.06 -0.59
N THR A 22 -5.86 -6.57 -1.60
CA THR A 22 -6.60 -5.76 -2.60
C THR A 22 -7.76 -5.01 -1.96
N LYS A 23 -8.56 -5.67 -1.11
CA LYS A 23 -9.69 -5.07 -0.40
C LYS A 23 -9.21 -3.98 0.58
N LEU A 24 -8.12 -4.24 1.31
CA LEU A 24 -7.49 -3.26 2.19
C LEU A 24 -6.95 -2.05 1.41
N LEU A 25 -6.22 -2.26 0.30
CA LEU A 25 -5.69 -1.18 -0.54
C LEU A 25 -6.81 -0.30 -1.14
N LYS A 26 -7.87 -0.92 -1.69
CA LYS A 26 -9.02 -0.17 -2.24
C LYS A 26 -9.68 0.69 -1.16
N ASN A 27 -9.97 0.12 0.01
CA ASN A 27 -10.58 0.86 1.12
C ASN A 27 -9.67 2.00 1.61
N PHE A 28 -8.38 1.72 1.76
CA PHE A 28 -7.35 2.68 2.18
C PHE A 28 -7.33 3.94 1.30
N ILE A 29 -7.39 3.74 -0.03
CA ILE A 29 -7.40 4.81 -1.03
C ILE A 29 -8.73 5.56 -1.04
N CYS A 30 -9.87 4.84 -1.04
CA CYS A 30 -11.19 5.47 -1.01
C CYS A 30 -11.36 6.44 0.16
N GLU A 31 -10.99 6.03 1.38
CA GLU A 31 -11.12 6.88 2.57
C GLU A 31 -10.16 8.08 2.52
N ARG A 32 -8.94 7.95 2.00
CA ARG A 32 -8.04 9.11 1.83
C ARG A 32 -8.50 10.09 0.77
N VAL A 33 -9.02 9.62 -0.36
CA VAL A 33 -9.64 10.50 -1.36
C VAL A 33 -10.86 11.17 -0.74
N ARG A 34 -11.76 10.44 -0.08
CA ARG A 34 -12.94 11.01 0.60
C ARG A 34 -12.59 12.08 1.65
N ARG A 35 -11.43 11.98 2.31
CA ARG A 35 -10.93 12.99 3.26
C ARG A 35 -10.33 14.24 2.60
N ASN A 36 -9.65 14.10 1.46
CA ASN A 36 -8.84 15.16 0.84
C ASN A 36 -9.46 15.79 -0.43
N LEU A 37 -10.28 15.05 -1.17
CA LEU A 37 -10.88 15.39 -2.46
C LEU A 37 -12.32 14.85 -2.49
N GLN A 38 -13.24 15.55 -1.84
CA GLN A 38 -14.61 15.06 -1.63
C GLN A 38 -15.35 14.81 -2.96
N ASP A 39 -15.19 15.71 -3.94
CA ASP A 39 -15.88 15.63 -5.24
C ASP A 39 -15.43 14.45 -6.10
N ASP A 40 -14.13 14.10 -6.07
CA ASP A 40 -13.57 12.97 -6.83
C ASP A 40 -13.82 11.60 -6.13
N SER A 41 -14.35 11.59 -4.90
CA SER A 41 -14.36 10.38 -4.05
C SER A 41 -15.25 9.23 -4.53
N GLU A 42 -16.42 9.52 -5.10
CA GLU A 42 -17.30 8.50 -5.66
C GLU A 42 -16.78 7.97 -7.00
N VAL A 43 -16.14 8.82 -7.82
CA VAL A 43 -15.45 8.40 -9.05
C VAL A 43 -14.38 7.37 -8.73
N VAL A 44 -13.57 7.62 -7.70
CA VAL A 44 -12.57 6.66 -7.20
C VAL A 44 -13.22 5.39 -6.68
N ARG A 45 -14.31 5.48 -5.90
CA ARG A 45 -15.01 4.29 -5.38
C ARG A 45 -15.47 3.35 -6.50
N GLN A 46 -16.05 3.92 -7.56
CA GLN A 46 -16.53 3.17 -8.73
C GLN A 46 -15.38 2.65 -9.61
N GLN A 47 -14.34 3.47 -9.86
CA GLN A 47 -13.16 3.04 -10.62
C GLN A 47 -12.34 1.96 -9.89
N LEU A 48 -12.29 1.97 -8.56
CA LEU A 48 -11.66 0.90 -7.79
C LEU A 48 -12.54 -0.35 -7.70
N GLY A 49 -13.86 -0.23 -7.84
CA GLY A 49 -14.80 -1.28 -7.45
C GLY A 49 -14.58 -1.60 -5.96
N ALA A 50 -14.72 -0.58 -5.12
CA ALA A 50 -14.48 -0.67 -3.68
C ALA A 50 -15.74 -1.08 -2.92
N GLU A 51 -15.88 -2.38 -2.70
CA GLU A 51 -16.90 -2.99 -1.84
C GLU A 51 -16.73 -2.55 -0.38
N GLU A 52 -17.81 -2.64 0.42
CA GLU A 52 -17.67 -2.51 1.87
C GLU A 52 -16.98 -3.75 2.45
N LEU A 53 -16.00 -3.55 3.32
CA LEU A 53 -15.34 -4.61 4.07
C LEU A 53 -16.34 -5.23 5.06
N VAL A 54 -17.03 -6.32 4.71
CA VAL A 54 -18.03 -6.94 5.59
C VAL A 54 -17.39 -7.54 6.87
N ASP A 55 -16.21 -8.15 6.74
CA ASP A 55 -15.52 -8.85 7.82
C ASP A 55 -15.03 -7.88 8.93
N PRO A 56 -15.35 -8.13 10.23
CA PRO A 56 -14.94 -7.25 11.33
C PRO A 56 -13.43 -7.15 11.55
N ASN A 57 -12.65 -8.19 11.23
CA ASN A 57 -11.19 -8.12 11.26
C ASN A 57 -10.69 -7.27 10.10
N HIS A 58 -11.21 -7.44 8.87
CA HIS A 58 -10.86 -6.55 7.75
C HIS A 58 -11.19 -5.08 8.05
N LYS A 59 -12.32 -4.78 8.72
CA LYS A 59 -12.63 -3.42 9.21
C LYS A 59 -11.57 -2.89 10.17
N ARG A 60 -11.11 -3.70 11.14
CA ARG A 60 -10.03 -3.32 12.09
C ARG A 60 -8.67 -3.13 11.41
N LEU A 61 -8.33 -4.01 10.46
CA LEU A 61 -7.10 -3.90 9.67
C LEU A 61 -7.07 -2.61 8.85
N ALA A 62 -8.18 -2.27 8.21
CA ALA A 62 -8.31 -1.01 7.47
C ALA A 62 -8.25 0.22 8.38
N GLN A 63 -8.85 0.18 9.59
CA GLN A 63 -8.74 1.25 10.59
C GLN A 63 -7.28 1.47 11.05
N CYS A 64 -6.54 0.39 11.30
CA CYS A 64 -5.12 0.44 11.61
C CYS A 64 -4.33 1.09 10.45
N LEU A 65 -4.53 0.63 9.21
CA LEU A 65 -3.94 1.24 8.02
C LEU A 65 -4.28 2.73 7.85
N GLN A 66 -5.50 3.15 8.18
CA GLN A 66 -5.86 4.57 8.18
C GLN A 66 -5.01 5.36 9.17
N GLN A 67 -4.94 4.96 10.44
CA GLN A 67 -4.17 5.63 11.48
C GLN A 67 -2.70 5.83 11.08
N ILE A 68 -2.06 4.77 10.59
CA ILE A 68 -0.65 4.80 10.17
C ILE A 68 -0.44 5.78 9.01
N GLY A 69 -1.35 5.78 8.03
CA GLY A 69 -1.29 6.74 6.93
C GLY A 69 -1.59 8.17 7.35
N ASP A 70 -2.31 8.39 8.46
CA ASP A 70 -2.58 9.72 9.00
C ASP A 70 -1.33 10.28 9.70
N GLU A 71 -0.51 9.42 10.32
CA GLU A 71 0.86 9.76 10.75
C GLU A 71 1.76 10.11 9.55
N LEU A 72 1.68 9.36 8.44
CA LEU A 72 2.42 9.64 7.20
C LEU A 72 1.98 10.94 6.53
N ASP A 73 0.67 11.28 6.55
CA ASP A 73 0.13 12.55 6.06
C ASP A 73 0.61 13.76 6.90
N GLY A 74 1.00 13.52 8.16
CA GLY A 74 1.67 14.50 9.04
C GLY A 74 3.15 14.71 8.72
N ASN A 75 3.80 13.83 7.95
CA ASN A 75 5.20 13.97 7.56
C ASN A 75 5.32 14.97 6.38
N VAL A 76 5.65 16.23 6.72
CA VAL A 76 5.78 17.34 5.76
C VAL A 76 6.79 17.05 4.65
N GLU A 77 7.88 16.33 4.94
CA GLU A 77 8.92 16.00 3.95
C GLU A 77 8.41 14.99 2.92
N LEU A 78 7.84 13.86 3.38
CA LEU A 78 7.18 12.86 2.54
C LEU A 78 6.03 13.49 1.73
N LYS A 79 5.25 14.38 2.35
CA LYS A 79 4.16 15.09 1.69
C LYS A 79 4.68 15.95 0.54
N ARG A 80 5.63 16.84 0.82
CA ARG A 80 6.26 17.75 -0.13
C ARG A 80 6.84 17.02 -1.34
N LEU A 81 7.61 15.95 -1.10
CA LEU A 81 8.25 15.15 -2.15
C LEU A 81 7.25 14.55 -3.13
N ILE A 82 6.15 13.99 -2.62
CA ILE A 82 5.14 13.37 -3.46
C ILE A 82 4.29 14.42 -4.20
N ASP A 83 4.21 15.63 -3.66
CA ASP A 83 3.57 16.78 -4.33
C ASP A 83 4.46 17.44 -5.39
N GLU A 84 5.77 17.15 -5.47
CA GLU A 84 6.69 17.67 -6.50
C GLU A 84 6.20 17.39 -7.93
N SER A 85 6.34 18.37 -8.83
CA SER A 85 5.77 18.33 -10.18
C SER A 85 6.45 17.33 -11.12
N SER A 86 7.65 16.84 -10.79
CA SER A 86 8.34 15.75 -11.51
C SER A 86 7.68 14.39 -11.29
N LEU A 87 6.93 14.20 -10.20
CA LEU A 87 6.32 12.90 -9.87
C LEU A 87 5.08 12.61 -10.73
N SER A 88 5.30 12.01 -11.90
CA SER A 88 4.22 11.50 -12.75
C SER A 88 3.59 10.21 -12.19
N PRO A 89 2.26 10.02 -12.30
CA PRO A 89 1.65 8.71 -12.09
C PRO A 89 2.03 7.79 -13.27
N SER A 90 3.11 7.02 -13.13
CA SER A 90 3.62 6.13 -14.18
C SER A 90 4.20 4.83 -13.60
N LYS A 91 4.25 3.77 -14.43
CA LYS A 91 4.75 2.45 -13.99
C LYS A 91 6.22 2.49 -13.59
N GLU A 92 7.02 3.32 -14.25
CA GLU A 92 8.45 3.50 -13.94
C GLU A 92 8.64 4.17 -12.57
N VAL A 93 7.95 5.30 -12.32
CA VAL A 93 7.94 5.96 -11.00
C VAL A 93 7.47 4.99 -9.91
N PHE A 94 6.41 4.23 -10.17
CA PHE A 94 5.90 3.23 -9.23
C PHE A 94 6.95 2.16 -8.91
N LEU A 95 7.51 1.49 -9.93
CA LEU A 95 8.47 0.41 -9.71
C LEU A 95 9.78 0.90 -9.10
N LYS A 96 10.29 2.07 -9.48
CA LYS A 96 11.54 2.62 -8.92
C LYS A 96 11.40 2.88 -7.41
N VAL A 97 10.28 3.46 -6.97
CA VAL A 97 10.01 3.66 -5.53
C VAL A 97 9.69 2.35 -4.81
N ALA A 98 8.90 1.46 -5.42
CA ALA A 98 8.53 0.18 -4.82
C ALA A 98 9.75 -0.73 -4.59
N LEU A 99 10.65 -0.85 -5.58
CA LEU A 99 11.89 -1.62 -5.47
C LEU A 99 12.80 -1.07 -4.37
N GLU A 100 12.98 0.26 -4.31
CA GLU A 100 13.87 0.85 -3.30
C GLU A 100 13.34 0.67 -1.87
N ILE A 101 12.03 0.77 -1.64
CA ILE A 101 11.40 0.54 -0.31
C ILE A 101 11.81 -0.81 0.31
N PHE A 102 12.19 -1.81 -0.50
CA PHE A 102 12.63 -3.14 -0.06
C PHE A 102 14.08 -3.49 -0.48
N SER A 103 14.89 -2.53 -0.93
CA SER A 103 16.20 -2.76 -1.58
C SER A 103 17.26 -3.46 -0.72
N ASP A 104 17.22 -3.31 0.60
CA ASP A 104 18.12 -4.00 1.55
C ASP A 104 17.63 -5.42 1.93
N GLY A 105 16.52 -5.88 1.36
CA GLY A 105 15.92 -7.19 1.64
C GLY A 105 15.14 -7.29 2.96
N VAL A 106 15.00 -6.20 3.74
CA VAL A 106 14.29 -6.21 5.02
C VAL A 106 12.78 -6.00 4.82
N TYR A 107 11.98 -6.99 5.22
CA TYR A 107 10.52 -6.89 5.16
C TYR A 107 9.93 -6.58 6.54
N ASN A 108 9.09 -5.55 6.61
CA ASN A 108 8.29 -5.18 7.78
C ASN A 108 7.00 -4.49 7.33
N TRP A 109 5.98 -4.46 8.20
CA TRP A 109 4.68 -3.89 7.81
C TRP A 109 4.75 -2.38 7.53
N GLY A 110 5.66 -1.64 8.17
CA GLY A 110 5.85 -0.21 7.88
C GLY A 110 6.16 0.06 6.41
N ARG A 111 7.00 -0.77 5.79
CA ARG A 111 7.32 -0.72 4.35
C ARG A 111 6.11 -1.11 3.48
N VAL A 112 5.33 -2.10 3.89
CA VAL A 112 4.06 -2.46 3.21
C VAL A 112 3.06 -1.30 3.23
N VAL A 113 2.94 -0.58 4.36
CA VAL A 113 2.09 0.61 4.45
C VAL A 113 2.67 1.80 3.67
N THR A 114 4.00 1.94 3.61
CA THR A 114 4.65 2.96 2.76
C THR A 114 4.33 2.73 1.28
N LEU A 115 4.33 1.47 0.82
CA LEU A 115 3.93 1.09 -0.54
C LEU A 115 2.44 1.43 -0.82
N PHE A 116 1.54 1.08 0.11
CA PHE A 116 0.11 1.43 0.01
C PHE A 116 -0.11 2.94 0.00
N TYR A 117 0.61 3.68 0.87
CA TYR A 117 0.58 5.15 0.93
C TYR A 117 1.05 5.79 -0.37
N PHE A 118 2.14 5.29 -0.96
CA PHE A 118 2.64 5.80 -2.24
C PHE A 118 1.65 5.54 -3.38
N ALA A 119 1.08 4.34 -3.47
CA ALA A 119 0.03 4.02 -4.44
C ALA A 119 -1.20 4.94 -4.28
N CYS A 120 -1.64 5.19 -3.04
CA CYS A 120 -2.71 6.14 -2.74
C CYS A 120 -2.41 7.56 -3.23
N ARG A 121 -1.18 8.03 -3.06
CA ARG A 121 -0.80 9.37 -3.52
C ARG A 121 -0.63 9.46 -5.03
N LEU A 122 -0.21 8.39 -5.73
CA LEU A 122 -0.26 8.36 -7.20
C LEU A 122 -1.71 8.45 -7.72
N VAL A 123 -2.66 7.81 -7.04
CA VAL A 123 -4.11 7.97 -7.34
C VAL A 123 -4.56 9.42 -7.12
N ILE A 124 -4.22 10.03 -5.99
CA ILE A 124 -4.52 11.45 -5.72
C ILE A 124 -3.88 12.38 -6.78
N LYS A 125 -2.63 12.12 -7.19
CA LYS A 125 -1.95 12.85 -8.26
C LYS A 125 -2.68 12.71 -9.59
N ALA A 126 -3.16 11.52 -9.94
CA ALA A 126 -3.93 11.26 -11.16
C ALA A 126 -5.28 12.00 -11.20
N LEU A 127 -5.94 12.16 -10.05
CA LEU A 127 -7.18 12.96 -9.93
C LEU A 127 -6.91 14.45 -10.10
N ILE A 128 -5.84 14.96 -9.47
CA ILE A 128 -5.44 16.38 -9.56
C ILE A 128 -5.00 16.73 -10.99
N THR A 129 -4.25 15.83 -11.65
CA THR A 129 -3.80 15.99 -13.04
C THR A 129 -4.83 15.51 -14.08
N LYS A 130 -6.05 15.17 -13.63
CA LYS A 130 -7.22 14.78 -14.45
C LYS A 130 -6.93 13.68 -15.49
N VAL A 131 -6.20 12.65 -15.06
CA VAL A 131 -5.97 11.38 -15.79
C VAL A 131 -6.51 10.16 -15.00
N PRO A 132 -7.79 10.14 -14.60
CA PRO A 132 -8.33 9.15 -13.65
C PRO A 132 -8.28 7.70 -14.17
N ASP A 133 -8.27 7.47 -15.49
CA ASP A 133 -8.28 6.11 -16.07
C ASP A 133 -7.10 5.24 -15.62
N ILE A 134 -5.98 5.86 -15.25
CA ILE A 134 -4.78 5.16 -14.76
C ILE A 134 -4.94 4.59 -13.34
N ILE A 135 -6.01 4.96 -12.61
CA ILE A 135 -6.23 4.56 -11.21
C ILE A 135 -6.34 3.04 -11.08
N ARG A 136 -7.07 2.37 -11.98
CA ARG A 136 -7.10 0.89 -12.03
C ARG A 136 -5.71 0.30 -12.23
N THR A 137 -4.91 0.91 -13.10
CA THR A 137 -3.55 0.48 -13.46
C THR A 137 -2.56 0.62 -12.29
N ILE A 138 -2.68 1.67 -11.47
CA ILE A 138 -1.88 1.85 -10.24
C ILE A 138 -2.17 0.73 -9.24
N ILE A 139 -3.44 0.34 -9.07
CA ILE A 139 -3.80 -0.82 -8.24
C ILE A 139 -3.17 -2.09 -8.79
N THR A 140 -3.28 -2.34 -10.10
CA THR A 140 -2.66 -3.49 -10.75
C THR A 140 -1.16 -3.58 -10.45
N TRP A 141 -0.39 -2.51 -10.64
CA TRP A 141 1.04 -2.51 -10.31
C TRP A 141 1.30 -2.80 -8.83
N THR A 142 0.45 -2.31 -7.93
CA THR A 142 0.60 -2.50 -6.48
C THR A 142 0.30 -3.95 -6.07
N ILE A 143 -0.72 -4.57 -6.66
CA ILE A 143 -1.09 -5.97 -6.38
C ILE A 143 -0.17 -6.97 -7.08
N ASP A 144 0.36 -6.63 -8.26
CA ASP A 144 1.42 -7.41 -8.91
C ASP A 144 2.72 -7.38 -8.09
N TYR A 145 3.18 -6.21 -7.66
CA TYR A 145 4.35 -6.09 -6.79
C TYR A 145 4.17 -6.82 -5.45
N LEU A 146 2.96 -6.75 -4.87
CA LEU A 146 2.58 -7.50 -3.68
C LEU A 146 2.65 -9.01 -3.92
N ARG A 147 2.12 -9.54 -5.03
CA ARG A 147 2.17 -10.96 -5.42
C ARG A 147 3.59 -11.47 -5.57
N ASP A 148 4.42 -10.70 -6.25
CA ASP A 148 5.72 -11.17 -6.72
C ASP A 148 6.79 -11.07 -5.61
N TYR A 149 6.79 -9.99 -4.82
CA TYR A 149 7.87 -9.69 -3.88
C TYR A 149 7.49 -9.78 -2.39
N VAL A 150 6.21 -9.59 -2.02
CA VAL A 150 5.84 -9.33 -0.62
C VAL A 150 4.92 -10.40 0.01
N ILE A 151 4.10 -11.10 -0.80
CA ILE A 151 3.05 -12.00 -0.29
C ILE A 151 3.59 -13.23 0.45
N ALA A 152 4.80 -13.68 0.12
CA ALA A 152 5.46 -14.79 0.80
C ALA A 152 5.75 -14.43 2.27
N TRP A 153 6.36 -13.27 2.49
CA TRP A 153 6.62 -12.73 3.82
C TRP A 153 5.33 -12.47 4.60
N ILE A 154 4.29 -11.91 3.97
CA ILE A 154 2.98 -11.71 4.62
C ILE A 154 2.39 -13.04 5.12
N ARG A 155 2.50 -14.12 4.35
CA ARG A 155 2.06 -15.46 4.77
C ARG A 155 2.91 -15.99 5.94
N GLU A 156 4.22 -15.72 5.95
CA GLU A 156 5.13 -16.08 7.05
C GLU A 156 4.83 -15.31 8.35
N GLN A 157 4.25 -14.10 8.26
CA GLN A 157 3.71 -13.38 9.42
C GLN A 157 2.34 -13.92 9.91
N GLY A 158 1.83 -15.03 9.35
CA GLY A 158 0.49 -15.55 9.63
C GLY A 158 -0.63 -14.80 8.89
N GLY A 159 -0.29 -13.99 7.89
CA GLY A 159 -1.23 -13.16 7.13
C GLY A 159 -1.40 -11.74 7.68
N TRP A 160 -2.39 -11.01 7.15
CA TRP A 160 -2.60 -9.59 7.43
C TRP A 160 -2.86 -9.25 8.91
N ASP A 161 -3.36 -10.21 9.71
CA ASP A 161 -3.57 -10.02 11.14
C ASP A 161 -2.28 -9.69 11.91
N GLY A 162 -1.11 -10.05 11.38
CA GLY A 162 0.20 -9.68 11.92
C GLY A 162 0.43 -8.16 11.98
N ILE A 163 -0.27 -7.36 11.17
CA ILE A 163 -0.17 -5.89 11.23
C ILE A 163 -0.61 -5.35 12.60
N ARG A 164 -1.61 -5.98 13.25
CA ARG A 164 -2.13 -5.56 14.57
C ARG A 164 -1.19 -5.91 15.73
N ALA A 165 -0.24 -6.82 15.50
CA ALA A 165 0.84 -7.10 16.44
C ALA A 165 2.07 -6.20 16.18
N TYR A 166 2.19 -5.65 14.97
CA TYR A 166 3.27 -4.76 14.56
C TYR A 166 2.95 -3.26 14.69
N PHE A 167 1.69 -2.86 14.86
CA PHE A 167 1.30 -1.51 15.33
C PHE A 167 0.39 -1.61 16.72
N GLY A 168 0.80 -1.31 19.00
CA GLY A 168 0.25 -1.38 20.40
C GLY A 168 1.20 -2.13 21.35
N THR A 169 2.20 -2.84 20.81
CA THR A 169 3.50 -2.86 21.48
C THR A 169 4.04 -1.41 21.43
N PRO A 170 4.41 -0.77 22.55
CA PRO A 170 4.73 0.67 22.55
C PRO A 170 5.90 1.09 21.66
N GLY A 171 6.71 0.14 21.17
CA GLY A 171 7.78 0.38 20.20
C GLY A 171 7.32 1.01 18.87
N TRP A 172 6.01 1.09 18.60
CA TRP A 172 5.48 1.86 17.45
C TRP A 172 5.83 3.35 17.58
N GLN A 173 6.00 3.86 18.81
CA GLN A 173 6.48 5.21 19.11
C GLN A 173 7.98 5.41 18.76
N THR A 174 8.75 4.33 18.60
CA THR A 174 10.18 4.38 18.26
C THR A 174 10.34 4.40 16.73
N LEU A 175 10.00 5.55 16.14
CA LEU A 175 9.84 5.83 14.69
C LEU A 175 10.93 5.30 13.72
N ALA A 176 12.11 4.91 14.20
CA ALA A 176 13.27 4.53 13.40
C ALA A 176 12.99 3.49 12.29
N VAL A 177 12.15 2.48 12.55
CA VAL A 177 11.85 1.41 11.57
C VAL A 177 10.93 1.91 10.45
N PHE A 178 10.04 2.85 10.74
CA PHE A 178 9.16 3.50 9.75
C PHE A 178 9.92 4.52 8.91
N VAL A 179 10.74 5.32 9.58
CA VAL A 179 11.61 6.35 8.98
C VAL A 179 12.50 5.74 7.89
N ALA A 180 12.98 4.51 8.04
CA ALA A 180 13.77 3.84 7.00
C ALA A 180 13.04 3.72 5.65
N GLY A 181 11.83 3.17 5.61
CA GLY A 181 11.06 3.02 4.36
C GLY A 181 10.65 4.36 3.76
N VAL A 182 10.26 5.31 4.61
CA VAL A 182 9.87 6.68 4.23
C VAL A 182 11.05 7.47 3.66
N LEU A 183 12.22 7.47 4.32
CA LEU A 183 13.43 8.13 3.84
C LEU A 183 13.94 7.51 2.53
N THR A 184 13.82 6.19 2.38
CA THR A 184 14.28 5.48 1.19
C THR A 184 13.44 5.86 -0.04
N ALA A 185 12.12 5.85 0.08
CA ALA A 185 11.22 6.40 -0.94
C ALA A 185 11.50 7.89 -1.22
N ALA A 186 11.70 8.69 -0.15
CA ALA A 186 12.00 10.12 -0.25
C ALA A 186 13.33 10.42 -0.99
N VAL A 187 14.37 9.62 -0.76
CA VAL A 187 15.67 9.75 -1.43
C VAL A 187 15.58 9.39 -2.91
N VAL A 188 14.75 8.41 -3.29
CA VAL A 188 14.49 8.11 -4.70
C VAL A 188 13.76 9.25 -5.39
N ILE A 189 12.71 9.79 -4.77
CA ILE A 189 11.93 10.89 -5.35
C ILE A 189 12.81 12.14 -5.55
N ARG A 190 13.71 12.46 -4.60
CA ARG A 190 14.73 13.52 -4.78
C ARG A 190 15.75 13.28 -5.89
N LYS A 191 15.82 12.06 -6.44
CA LYS A 191 16.73 11.65 -7.53
C LYS A 191 15.93 11.37 -8.82
N MET A 192 14.84 12.10 -9.05
CA MET A 192 13.98 12.07 -10.25
C MET A 192 13.72 13.47 -10.79
#